data_AF-A0A849WHT6-F1
#
_entry.id   AF-A0A849WHT6-F1
#
_cell.length_a   1.000
_cell.length_b   1.000
_cell.length_c   1.000
_cell.angle_alpha   90.00
_cell.angle_beta   90.00
_cell.angle_gamma   90.00
#
_symmetry.space_group_name_H-M   'P 1'
#
loop_
_entity.id
_entity.type
_entity.pdbx_description
1 polymer ?
#
loop_
_entity_poly.entity_id
_entity_poly.type
_entity_poly.pdbx_seq_one_letter_code
_entity_poly.pdbx_strand_id
1 'polypeptide(L)'
;MKKITDIFFMDDKQVLIELIITYLKDSTNINETSSQFVKRIRDQYIKYLLLSNTIPAPAFRDVLQDIEEEVVDIYRKKTYGYQSLKEFRIARILKN
;
A
#
# COMPACT_ATOMS: atom_id res chain seq x y z
N MET A 1 -1.41 -34.52 13.30
CA MET A 1 -0.69 -34.08 12.09
C MET A 1 -1.27 -32.74 11.66
N LYS A 2 -0.57 -31.62 11.90
CA LYS A 2 -0.94 -30.33 11.31
C LYS A 2 -0.53 -30.37 9.84
N LYS A 3 -1.48 -30.13 8.93
CA LYS A 3 -1.21 -30.14 7.49
C LYS A 3 -0.24 -28.99 7.17
N ILE A 4 0.74 -29.30 6.33
CA ILE A 4 1.76 -28.38 5.79
C ILE A 4 1.14 -27.28 4.91
N THR A 5 -0.18 -27.21 4.78
CA THR A 5 -0.92 -26.22 3.99
C THR A 5 -1.08 -24.85 4.66
N ASP A 6 -0.60 -24.64 5.88
CA ASP A 6 -0.57 -23.31 6.52
C ASP A 6 0.65 -22.47 6.09
N ILE A 7 1.25 -22.78 4.93
CA ILE A 7 2.32 -21.98 4.33
C ILE A 7 1.66 -20.83 3.54
N PHE A 8 1.44 -19.72 4.24
CA PHE A 8 1.34 -18.35 3.70
C PHE A 8 0.40 -18.13 2.51
N PHE A 9 -0.91 -18.25 2.71
CA PHE A 9 -1.87 -17.47 1.92
C PHE A 9 -2.35 -16.30 2.80
N MET A 10 -1.51 -15.27 2.95
CA MET A 10 -2.06 -13.98 3.36
C MET A 10 -2.99 -13.52 2.24
N ASP A 11 -4.20 -13.12 2.62
CA ASP A 11 -5.16 -12.50 1.70
C ASP A 11 -4.50 -11.32 0.97
N ASP A 12 -4.60 -11.27 -0.36
CA ASP A 12 -3.89 -10.28 -1.19
C ASP A 12 -4.19 -8.84 -0.73
N LYS A 13 -5.41 -8.61 -0.25
CA LYS A 13 -5.83 -7.31 0.30
C LYS A 13 -5.19 -7.01 1.65
N GLN A 14 -5.01 -8.02 2.51
CA GLN A 14 -4.25 -7.87 3.75
C GLN A 14 -2.81 -7.40 3.47
N VAL A 15 -2.16 -7.95 2.43
CA VAL A 15 -0.81 -7.54 2.02
C VAL A 15 -0.78 -6.07 1.58
N LEU A 16 -1.76 -5.62 0.79
CA LEU A 16 -1.88 -4.22 0.38
C LEU A 16 -2.02 -3.29 1.60
N ILE A 17 -2.88 -3.64 2.55
CA ILE A 17 -3.09 -2.86 3.77
C ILE A 17 -1.81 -2.77 4.59
N GLU A 18 -1.07 -3.87 4.73
CA GLU A 18 0.18 -3.89 5.48
C GLU A 18 1.29 -3.08 4.81
N LEU A 19 1.39 -3.12 3.48
CA LEU A 19 2.28 -2.23 2.72
C LEU A 19 1.96 -0.76 3.02
N ILE A 20 0.68 -0.37 2.92
CA ILE A 20 0.25 1.01 3.20
C ILE A 20 0.62 1.41 4.63
N ILE A 21 0.31 0.58 5.64
CA ILE A 21 0.59 0.89 7.05
C ILE A 21 2.10 1.01 7.30
N THR A 22 2.90 0.14 6.68
CA THR A 22 4.35 0.14 6.82
C THR A 22 4.94 1.44 6.27
N TYR A 23 4.58 1.80 5.05
CA TYR A 23 5.10 3.00 4.40
C TYR A 23 4.48 4.29 4.93
N LEU A 24 3.27 4.27 5.53
CA LEU A 24 2.73 5.43 6.24
C LEU A 24 3.60 5.83 7.44
N LYS A 25 4.24 4.85 8.09
CA LYS A 25 5.15 5.06 9.24
C LYS A 25 6.57 5.46 8.82
N ASP A 26 6.91 5.32 7.55
CA ASP A 26 8.24 5.63 7.01
C ASP A 26 8.52 7.14 7.09
N SER A 27 9.38 7.54 8.03
CA SER A 27 9.79 8.92 8.25
C SER A 27 11.02 9.33 7.44
N THR A 28 11.62 8.42 6.67
CA THR A 28 12.85 8.69 5.91
C THR A 28 12.62 9.71 4.78
N ASN A 29 11.40 9.77 4.24
CA ASN A 29 11.00 10.75 3.24
C ASN A 29 9.78 11.56 3.70
N ILE A 30 10.01 12.55 4.56
CA ILE A 30 8.94 13.38 5.13
C ILE A 30 8.23 14.27 4.08
N ASN A 31 8.90 14.57 2.97
CA ASN A 31 8.38 15.46 1.92
C ASN A 31 7.73 14.70 0.75
N GLU A 32 7.54 13.37 0.88
CA GLU A 32 6.77 12.58 -0.08
C GLU A 32 5.34 13.15 -0.19
N THR A 33 4.92 13.47 -1.40
CA THR A 33 3.53 13.87 -1.68
C THR A 33 2.60 12.66 -1.62
N SER A 34 1.31 12.88 -1.38
CA SER A 34 0.33 11.78 -1.39
C SER A 34 0.30 11.03 -2.72
N SER A 35 0.45 11.70 -3.86
CA SER A 35 0.53 11.06 -5.17
C SER A 35 1.78 10.19 -5.34
N GLN A 36 2.94 10.66 -4.88
CA GLN A 36 4.18 9.88 -4.90
C GLN A 36 4.06 8.64 -4.00
N PHE A 37 3.45 8.80 -2.82
CA PHE A 37 3.17 7.70 -1.91
C PHE A 37 2.27 6.65 -2.54
N VAL A 38 1.12 7.07 -3.08
CA VAL A 38 0.16 6.18 -3.75
C VAL A 38 0.84 5.40 -4.86
N LYS A 39 1.58 6.10 -5.74
CA LYS A 39 2.34 5.47 -6.82
C LYS A 39 3.35 4.45 -6.30
N ARG A 40 4.10 4.79 -5.25
CA ARG A 40 5.07 3.89 -4.62
C ARG A 40 4.40 2.63 -4.10
N ILE A 41 3.28 2.74 -3.39
CA ILE A 41 2.54 1.56 -2.89
C ILE A 41 2.05 0.70 -4.04
N ARG A 42 1.38 1.29 -5.04
CA ARG A 42 0.89 0.58 -6.23
C ARG A 42 2.01 -0.20 -6.91
N ASP A 43 3.15 0.44 -7.14
CA ASP A 43 4.30 -0.18 -7.81
C ASP A 43 4.89 -1.32 -6.97
N GLN A 44 4.90 -1.23 -5.64
CA GLN A 44 5.34 -2.33 -4.76
C GLN A 44 4.33 -3.48 -4.73
N TYR A 45 3.04 -3.17 -4.73
CA TYR A 45 1.99 -4.19 -4.71
C TYR A 45 1.91 -4.96 -6.03
N ILE A 46 2.08 -4.28 -7.17
CA ILE A 46 2.21 -4.93 -8.48
C ILE A 46 3.41 -5.89 -8.50
N LYS A 47 4.56 -5.48 -7.96
CA LYS A 47 5.71 -6.38 -7.86
C LYS A 47 5.38 -7.62 -7.05
N TYR A 48 4.66 -7.48 -5.94
CA TYR A 48 4.17 -8.60 -5.14
C TYR A 48 3.25 -9.53 -5.94
N LEU A 49 2.23 -8.99 -6.63
CA LEU A 49 1.29 -9.78 -7.44
C LEU A 49 2.01 -10.55 -8.56
N LEU A 50 3.05 -9.96 -9.16
CA LEU A 50 3.84 -10.57 -10.21
C LEU A 50 4.79 -11.67 -9.71
N LEU A 51 4.97 -11.86 -8.40
CA LEU A 51 5.74 -12.99 -7.86
C LEU A 51 4.98 -14.32 -7.98
N SER A 52 3.65 -14.28 -7.92
CA SER A 52 2.79 -15.46 -7.92
C SER A 52 1.89 -15.58 -9.15
N ASN A 53 1.71 -14.49 -9.90
CA ASN A 53 0.78 -14.43 -11.03
C ASN A 53 1.36 -13.67 -12.23
N THR A 54 0.73 -13.82 -13.39
CA THR A 54 0.99 -13.00 -14.58
C THR A 54 -0.25 -12.15 -14.87
N ILE A 55 -0.05 -10.84 -15.04
CA ILE A 55 -1.12 -9.93 -15.48
C ILE A 55 -1.07 -9.84 -17.01
N PRO A 56 -2.15 -10.16 -17.74
CA PRO A 56 -2.17 -10.00 -19.19
C PRO A 56 -1.91 -8.55 -19.60
N ALA A 57 -1.02 -8.34 -20.59
CA ALA A 57 -0.65 -6.99 -21.03
C ALA A 57 -1.85 -6.06 -21.36
N PRO A 58 -2.94 -6.53 -21.99
CA PRO A 58 -4.11 -5.68 -22.26
C PRO A 58 -4.80 -5.17 -20.99
N ALA A 59 -4.80 -5.97 -19.91
CA ALA A 59 -5.46 -5.64 -18.65
C ALA A 59 -4.54 -4.88 -17.68
N PHE A 60 -3.24 -4.77 -17.97
CA PHE A 60 -2.25 -4.23 -17.04
C PHE A 60 -2.54 -2.78 -16.64
N ARG A 61 -2.97 -1.95 -17.60
CA ARG A 61 -3.32 -0.55 -17.31
C ARG A 61 -4.52 -0.45 -16.37
N ASP A 62 -5.54 -1.25 -16.61
CA ASP A 62 -6.77 -1.23 -15.81
C ASP A 62 -6.48 -1.71 -14.39
N VAL A 63 -5.71 -2.80 -14.25
CA VAL A 63 -5.26 -3.30 -12.94
C VAL A 63 -4.44 -2.26 -12.18
N LEU A 64 -3.56 -1.51 -12.87
CA LEU A 64 -2.82 -0.41 -12.24
C LEU A 64 -3.75 0.68 -11.71
N GLN A 65 -4.79 1.03 -12.47
CA GLN A 65 -5.76 2.05 -12.09
C GLN A 65 -6.58 1.59 -10.89
N ASP A 66 -7.11 0.37 -10.91
CA ASP A 66 -7.91 -0.21 -9.83
C ASP A 66 -7.12 -0.25 -8.51
N ILE A 67 -5.86 -0.69 -8.56
CA ILE A 67 -4.99 -0.69 -7.39
C ILE A 67 -4.71 0.73 -6.92
N GLU A 68 -4.50 1.69 -7.83
CA GLU A 68 -4.27 3.09 -7.45
C GLU A 68 -5.47 3.67 -6.69
N GLU A 69 -6.68 3.41 -7.17
CA GLU A 69 -7.92 3.81 -6.52
C GLU A 69 -8.09 3.17 -5.14
N GLU A 70 -7.82 1.86 -5.02
CA GLU A 70 -7.88 1.17 -3.73
C GLU A 70 -6.85 1.71 -2.72
N VAL A 71 -5.62 2.00 -3.18
CA VAL A 71 -4.58 2.62 -2.35
C VAL A 71 -5.03 3.99 -1.86
N VAL A 72 -5.61 4.82 -2.73
CA VAL A 72 -6.12 6.16 -2.37
C VAL A 72 -7.21 6.05 -1.29
N ASP A 73 -8.14 5.11 -1.44
CA ASP A 73 -9.23 4.90 -0.52
C ASP A 73 -8.76 4.46 0.87
N ILE A 74 -7.85 3.48 0.91
CA ILE A 74 -7.27 3.00 2.17
C ILE A 74 -6.42 4.11 2.80
N TYR A 75 -5.59 4.79 2.02
CA TYR A 75 -4.77 5.92 2.48
C TYR A 75 -5.64 6.98 3.18
N ARG A 76 -6.69 7.47 2.51
CA ARG A 76 -7.60 8.49 3.06
C ARG A 76 -8.26 8.04 4.36
N LYS A 77 -8.68 6.78 4.45
CA LYS A 77 -9.27 6.21 5.67
C LYS A 77 -8.25 6.13 6.82
N LYS A 78 -6.97 5.87 6.52
CA LYS A 78 -5.90 5.79 7.53
C LYS A 78 -5.36 7.14 7.96
N THR A 79 -5.41 8.16 7.10
CA THR A 79 -4.93 9.52 7.38
C THR A 79 -6.06 10.52 7.61
N TYR A 80 -7.25 10.04 7.98
CA TYR A 80 -8.41 10.89 8.23
C TYR A 80 -8.08 12.00 9.24
N GLY A 81 -8.49 13.23 8.93
CA GLY A 81 -8.22 14.41 9.75
C GLY A 81 -6.88 15.11 9.48
N TYR A 82 -6.07 14.64 8.53
CA TYR A 82 -4.84 15.31 8.09
C TYR A 82 -4.96 15.75 6.62
N GLN A 83 -4.47 16.93 6.30
CA GLN A 83 -4.54 17.52 4.95
C GLN A 83 -3.45 16.99 4.02
N SER A 84 -2.37 16.42 4.57
CA SER A 84 -1.27 15.86 3.80
C SER A 84 -0.60 14.67 4.48
N LEU A 85 0.11 13.87 3.69
CA LEU A 85 0.97 12.79 4.21
C LEU A 85 2.05 13.33 5.17
N LYS A 86 2.62 14.49 4.83
CA LYS A 86 3.61 15.16 5.68
C LYS A 86 3.04 15.49 7.05
N GLU A 87 1.87 16.12 7.09
CA GLU A 87 1.18 16.46 8.33
C GLU A 87 0.89 15.22 9.17
N PHE A 88 0.35 14.16 8.55
CA PHE A 88 0.10 12.88 9.21
C PHE A 88 1.38 12.30 9.86
N ARG A 89 2.49 12.26 9.11
CA ARG A 89 3.77 11.73 9.60
C ARG A 89 4.35 12.56 10.73
N ILE A 90 4.32 13.90 10.63
CA ILE A 90 4.78 14.79 11.70
C ILE A 90 3.94 14.57 12.97
N ALA A 91 2.62 14.55 12.85
CA ALA A 91 1.74 14.34 13.99
C ALA A 91 1.97 12.99 14.68
N ARG A 92 2.34 11.95 13.92
CA ARG A 92 2.74 10.66 14.50
C ARG A 92 4.07 10.71 15.24
N ILE A 93 5.07 11.39 14.69
CA ILE A 93 6.38 11.53 15.33
C ILE A 93 6.24 12.26 16.66
N LEU A 94 5.41 13.30 16.73
CA LEU A 94 5.19 14.10 17.94
C LEU A 94 4.35 13.39 19.02
N LYS A 95 3.63 12.32 18.69
CA LYS A 95 2.80 11.54 19.64
C LYS A 95 3.54 10.36 20.27
N ASN A 96 4.73 10.03 19.76
CA ASN A 96 5.62 9.01 20.32
C ASN A 96 6.70 9.67 21.18
#